data_AF-A0AAF1BTV7-F1
#
_entry.id   AF-A0AAF1BTV7-F1
#
_cell.length_a   1.000
_cell.length_b   1.000
_cell.length_c   1.000
_cell.angle_alpha   90.00
_cell.angle_beta   90.00
_cell.angle_gamma   90.00
#
_symmetry.space_group_name_H-M   'P 1'
#
loop_
_entity.id
_entity.type
_entity.pdbx_description
1 polymer ?
#
loop_
_entity_poly.entity_id
_entity_poly.type
_entity_poly.pdbx_seq_one_letter_code
_entity_poly.pdbx_strand_id
1 'polypeptide(L)'
;MRVSLRKHPKIDGRHAIFWHIISGGSGSENSRRIEMQRCIRLRWVRFLVETFNTEFPDEIEIRWWVDNKRASRPRYVLTRPEFDYIVVIEQRRNYALLVTAYYAEYEHRRRKLKKEHDGFWQKQEPPTW
;
A
#
# COMPACT_ATOMS: atom_id res chain seq x y z
N MET A 1 7.25 -2.94 12.24
CA MET A 1 7.87 -1.73 11.66
C MET A 1 7.04 -0.47 11.93
N ARG A 2 7.65 0.67 12.27
CA ARG A 2 6.93 1.96 12.45
C ARG A 2 6.73 2.67 11.10
N VAL A 3 5.47 2.81 10.67
CA VAL A 3 5.11 3.53 9.44
C VAL A 3 4.99 5.03 9.73
N SER A 4 5.58 5.84 8.84
CA SER A 4 5.56 7.29 8.84
C SER A 4 4.99 7.81 7.53
N LEU A 5 4.40 9.01 7.58
CA LEU A 5 3.90 9.71 6.42
C LEU A 5 4.99 10.57 5.78
N ARG A 6 4.97 10.70 4.45
CA ARG A 6 5.82 11.65 3.73
C ARG A 6 5.46 13.07 4.14
N LYS A 7 6.33 13.71 4.93
CA LYS A 7 6.07 15.01 5.56
C LYS A 7 6.07 16.19 4.59
N HIS A 8 6.86 16.11 3.51
CA HIS A 8 7.04 17.19 2.55
C HIS A 8 6.63 16.79 1.12
N PRO A 9 5.98 17.71 0.38
CA PRO A 9 5.56 19.04 0.82
C PRO A 9 4.40 19.00 1.83
N LYS A 10 4.26 20.06 2.63
CA LYS A 10 3.04 20.33 3.41
C LYS A 10 2.14 21.22 2.55
N ILE A 11 0.88 20.85 2.43
CA ILE A 11 -0.16 21.58 1.70
C ILE A 11 -1.29 21.81 2.70
N ASP A 12 -1.71 23.06 2.90
CA ASP A 12 -2.82 23.44 3.79
C ASP A 12 -2.76 22.79 5.19
N GLY A 13 -1.58 22.83 5.81
CA GLY A 13 -1.36 22.31 7.16
C GLY A 13 -1.30 20.78 7.29
N ARG A 14 -1.47 20.02 6.19
CA ARG A 14 -1.36 18.55 6.16
C ARG A 14 -0.23 18.09 5.23
N HIS A 15 0.22 16.86 5.42
CA HIS A 15 1.24 16.24 4.56
C HIS A 15 0.66 15.95 3.18
N ALA A 16 1.43 16.13 2.10
CA ALA A 16 0.96 15.84 0.73
C ALA A 16 0.36 14.43 0.58
N ILE A 17 0.92 13.42 1.27
CA ILE A 17 0.38 12.05 1.25
C ILE A 17 -1.04 11.97 1.81
N PHE A 18 -1.41 12.80 2.80
CA PHE A 18 -2.77 12.84 3.33
C PHE A 18 -3.76 13.27 2.24
N TRP A 19 -3.44 14.33 1.50
CA TRP A 19 -4.26 14.76 0.37
C TRP A 19 -4.28 13.73 -0.74
N HIS A 20 -3.13 13.13 -1.06
CA HIS A 20 -3.02 12.10 -2.10
C HIS A 20 -3.89 10.86 -1.83
N ILE A 21 -4.02 10.44 -0.57
CA ILE A 21 -4.82 9.24 -0.22
C ILE A 21 -6.31 9.52 -0.07
N ILE A 22 -6.74 10.77 0.16
CA ILE A 22 -8.18 11.11 0.30
C ILE A 22 -8.78 11.75 -0.97
N SER A 23 -7.94 12.15 -1.92
CA SER A 23 -8.37 12.74 -3.18
C SER A 23 -8.09 11.83 -4.37
N GLY A 24 -8.85 12.00 -5.44
CA GLY A 24 -8.63 11.34 -6.72
C GLY A 24 -9.15 12.17 -7.89
N GLY A 25 -9.24 11.54 -9.05
CA GLY A 25 -9.49 12.20 -10.34
C GLY A 25 -8.33 12.10 -11.32
N SER A 26 -8.63 12.31 -12.60
CA SER A 26 -7.66 12.38 -13.70
C SER A 26 -6.96 13.75 -13.71
N GLY A 27 -5.66 13.77 -14.01
CA GLY A 27 -4.87 14.99 -14.13
C GLY A 27 -3.83 15.18 -13.02
N SER A 28 -3.36 16.43 -12.88
CA SER A 28 -2.34 16.82 -11.91
C SER A 28 -2.78 16.60 -10.46
N GLU A 29 -1.84 16.52 -9.52
CA GLU A 29 -2.18 16.39 -8.08
C GLU A 29 -3.01 17.59 -7.59
N ASN A 30 -2.83 18.78 -8.18
CA ASN A 30 -3.56 20.00 -7.85
C ASN A 30 -5.01 20.04 -8.37
N SER A 31 -5.36 19.19 -9.34
CA SER A 31 -6.73 19.11 -9.90
C SER A 31 -7.57 18.02 -9.24
N ARG A 32 -6.99 17.27 -8.30
CA ARG A 32 -7.69 16.19 -7.60
C ARG A 32 -8.75 16.75 -6.66
N ARG A 33 -9.86 16.04 -6.56
CA ARG A 33 -10.96 16.36 -5.64
C ARG A 33 -11.04 15.31 -4.55
N ILE A 34 -11.53 15.71 -3.37
CA ILE A 34 -11.79 14.78 -2.28
C ILE A 34 -12.78 13.72 -2.75
N GLU A 35 -12.44 12.45 -2.55
CA GLU A 35 -13.29 11.32 -2.87
C GLU A 35 -13.78 10.69 -1.57
N MET A 36 -15.09 10.78 -1.32
CA MET A 36 -15.69 10.26 -0.07
C MET A 36 -15.34 8.79 0.17
N GLN A 37 -15.33 8.00 -0.90
CA GLN A 37 -14.95 6.59 -0.91
C GLN A 37 -13.51 6.35 -0.42
N ARG A 38 -12.59 7.28 -0.64
CA ARG A 38 -11.24 7.21 -0.08
C ARG A 38 -11.21 7.57 1.40
N CYS A 39 -11.95 8.62 1.79
CA CYS A 39 -12.06 9.07 3.17
C CYS A 39 -12.58 7.97 4.11
N ILE A 40 -13.64 7.25 3.73
CA ILE A 40 -14.21 6.18 4.57
C ILE A 40 -13.24 5.01 4.79
N ARG A 41 -12.29 4.81 3.86
CA ARG A 41 -11.28 3.73 3.93
C ARG A 41 -9.98 4.16 4.59
N LEU A 42 -9.86 5.41 5.05
CA LEU A 42 -8.61 5.93 5.59
C LEU A 42 -8.08 5.08 6.77
N ARG A 43 -8.98 4.55 7.61
CA ARG A 43 -8.62 3.68 8.74
C ARG A 43 -8.11 2.30 8.31
N TRP A 44 -8.44 1.84 7.10
CA TRP A 44 -8.01 0.53 6.61
C TRP A 44 -6.49 0.48 6.40
N VAL A 45 -5.86 1.62 6.12
CA VAL A 45 -4.40 1.74 6.06
C VAL A 45 -3.76 1.29 7.38
N ARG A 46 -4.29 1.78 8.51
CA ARG A 46 -3.79 1.44 9.84
C ARG A 46 -3.98 -0.04 10.13
N PHE A 47 -5.17 -0.58 9.86
CA PHE A 47 -5.49 -1.99 10.06
C PHE A 47 -4.49 -2.89 9.33
N LEU A 48 -4.31 -2.71 8.00
CA LEU A 48 -3.38 -3.53 7.22
C LEU A 48 -1.94 -3.44 7.71
N VAL A 49 -1.48 -2.27 8.14
CA VAL A 49 -0.13 -2.08 8.69
C VAL A 49 0.04 -2.79 10.02
N GLU A 50 -0.94 -2.70 10.92
CA GLU A 50 -0.88 -3.34 12.23
C GLU A 50 -0.94 -4.86 12.08
N THR A 51 -1.86 -5.39 11.27
CA THR A 51 -1.94 -6.82 10.97
C THR A 51 -0.65 -7.34 10.35
N PHE A 52 -0.09 -6.65 9.35
CA PHE A 52 1.20 -7.03 8.76
C PHE A 52 2.32 -7.10 9.79
N ASN A 53 2.40 -6.12 10.70
CA ASN A 53 3.43 -6.14 11.74
C ASN A 53 3.28 -7.30 12.74
N THR A 54 2.06 -7.78 12.96
CA THR A 54 1.76 -8.89 13.88
C THR A 54 2.02 -10.24 13.23
N GLU A 55 1.65 -10.40 11.96
CA GLU A 55 1.67 -11.69 11.28
C GLU A 55 2.97 -11.96 10.51
N PHE A 56 3.78 -10.94 10.23
CA PHE A 56 4.99 -11.11 9.42
C PHE A 56 5.93 -12.19 9.97
N PRO A 57 6.44 -13.12 9.13
CA PRO A 57 6.34 -13.14 7.67
C PRO A 57 5.10 -13.84 7.09
N ASP A 58 4.22 -14.38 7.91
CA ASP A 58 3.06 -15.18 7.49
C ASP A 58 1.95 -14.34 6.84
N GLU A 59 1.04 -15.03 6.15
CA GLU A 59 -0.12 -14.45 5.46
C GLU A 59 -1.44 -15.03 6.01
N ILE A 60 -1.79 -14.68 7.25
CA ILE A 60 -3.00 -15.21 7.91
C ILE A 60 -4.23 -14.43 7.42
N GLU A 61 -4.34 -13.16 7.80
CA GLU A 61 -5.50 -12.31 7.45
C GLU A 61 -5.26 -11.48 6.19
N ILE A 62 -4.00 -11.21 5.86
CA ILE A 62 -3.63 -10.34 4.74
C ILE A 62 -2.75 -11.05 3.72
N ARG A 63 -2.53 -10.39 2.59
CA ARG A 63 -1.54 -10.77 1.58
C ARG A 63 -0.54 -9.65 1.41
N TRP A 64 0.71 -10.01 1.17
CA TRP A 64 1.77 -9.05 0.93
C TRP A 64 2.81 -9.56 -0.05
N TRP A 65 3.52 -8.64 -0.70
CA TRP A 65 4.70 -8.97 -1.50
C TRP A 65 5.64 -7.78 -1.57
N VAL A 66 6.87 -8.02 -2.05
CA VAL A 66 7.84 -6.94 -2.30
C VAL A 66 7.85 -6.59 -3.80
N ASP A 67 7.53 -5.34 -4.11
CA ASP A 67 7.73 -4.75 -5.42
C ASP A 67 9.12 -4.07 -5.48
N ASN A 68 10.03 -4.73 -6.20
CA ASN A 68 11.37 -4.23 -6.50
C ASN A 68 11.49 -3.58 -7.89
N LYS A 69 10.41 -3.53 -8.68
CA LYS A 69 10.46 -3.13 -10.10
C LYS A 69 10.08 -1.67 -10.31
N ARG A 70 9.13 -1.15 -9.52
CA ARG A 70 8.53 0.17 -9.77
C ARG A 70 9.24 1.34 -9.08
N ALA A 71 10.26 1.08 -8.27
CA ALA A 71 11.00 2.10 -7.55
C ALA A 71 12.43 1.65 -7.28
N SER A 72 13.32 2.62 -7.02
CA SER A 72 14.72 2.35 -6.64
C SER A 72 14.88 1.71 -5.26
N ARG A 73 13.81 1.68 -4.46
CA ARG A 73 13.79 1.06 -3.13
C ARG A 73 12.68 0.02 -3.06
N PRO A 74 12.90 -1.10 -2.34
CA PRO A 74 11.87 -2.10 -2.11
C PRO A 74 10.60 -1.50 -1.49
N ARG A 75 9.46 -1.90 -2.03
CA ARG A 75 8.15 -1.53 -1.51
C ARG A 75 7.36 -2.76 -1.11
N TYR A 76 6.92 -2.80 0.14
CA TYR A 76 5.92 -3.74 0.58
C TYR A 76 4.57 -3.29 0.04
N VAL A 77 3.86 -4.21 -0.60
CA VAL A 77 2.49 -4.03 -1.02
C VAL A 77 1.64 -4.90 -0.12
N LEU A 78 0.70 -4.30 0.60
CA LEU A 78 -0.21 -4.97 1.52
C LEU A 78 -1.63 -4.91 0.97
N THR A 79 -2.38 -5.99 1.14
CA THR A 79 -3.79 -6.05 0.73
C THR A 79 -4.55 -7.09 1.52
N ARG A 80 -5.88 -6.99 1.48
CA ARG A 80 -6.77 -8.09 1.85
C ARG A 80 -6.75 -9.21 0.79
N PRO A 81 -7.20 -10.43 1.13
CA PRO A 81 -7.24 -11.57 0.21
C PRO A 81 -8.01 -11.33 -1.09
N GLU A 82 -8.93 -10.35 -1.13
CA GLU A 82 -9.68 -9.96 -2.33
C GLU A 82 -8.87 -9.10 -3.32
N PHE A 83 -7.64 -8.68 -2.96
CA PHE A 83 -6.77 -7.82 -3.78
C PHE A 83 -7.39 -6.48 -4.16
N ASP A 84 -8.31 -5.97 -3.34
CA ASP A 84 -9.15 -4.82 -3.67
C ASP A 84 -8.78 -3.52 -2.95
N TYR A 85 -8.03 -3.56 -1.85
CA TYR A 85 -7.54 -2.37 -1.16
C TYR A 85 -6.05 -2.49 -0.92
N ILE A 86 -5.29 -1.64 -1.61
CA ILE A 86 -3.84 -1.74 -1.72
C ILE A 86 -3.21 -0.65 -0.89
N VAL A 87 -2.28 -1.03 -0.02
CA VAL A 87 -1.43 -0.12 0.74
C VAL A 87 0.01 -0.36 0.35
N VAL A 88 0.71 0.67 -0.10
CA VAL A 88 2.11 0.57 -0.53
C VAL A 88 3.00 1.32 0.44
N ILE A 89 3.99 0.62 0.96
CA ILE A 89 4.92 1.11 1.97
C ILE A 89 6.34 0.91 1.48
N GLU A 90 7.13 1.96 1.51
CA GLU A 90 8.54 1.90 1.14
C GLU A 90 9.42 1.73 2.38
N GLN A 91 10.27 0.72 2.38
CA GLN A 91 11.21 0.48 3.47
C GLN A 91 12.30 1.56 3.46
N ARG A 92 12.54 2.18 4.62
CA ARG A 92 13.72 3.03 4.88
C ARG A 92 14.51 2.42 6.03
N ARG A 93 15.72 2.93 6.25
CA ARG A 93 16.67 2.37 7.24
C ARG A 93 16.06 2.29 8.65
N ASN A 94 15.34 3.32 9.08
CA ASN A 94 14.83 3.45 10.46
C ASN A 94 13.29 3.57 10.54
N TYR A 95 12.59 3.63 9.41
CA TYR A 95 11.13 3.80 9.35
C TYR A 95 10.57 3.28 8.03
N ALA A 96 9.25 3.15 7.93
CA ALA A 96 8.56 2.92 6.66
C ALA A 96 7.89 4.20 6.17
N LEU A 97 7.84 4.42 4.87
CA LEU A 97 7.08 5.52 4.28
C LEU A 97 5.79 5.01 3.65
N LEU A 98 4.63 5.52 4.07
CA LEU A 98 3.41 5.32 3.29
C LEU A 98 3.54 6.03 1.95
N VAL A 99 3.50 5.28 0.85
CA VAL A 99 3.62 5.80 -0.52
C VAL A 99 2.25 6.11 -1.10
N THR A 100 1.31 5.18 -0.99
CA THR A 100 -0.06 5.36 -1.47
C THR A 100 -0.98 4.33 -0.83
N ALA A 101 -2.28 4.60 -0.87
CA ALA A 101 -3.33 3.65 -0.55
C ALA A 101 -4.51 3.89 -1.50
N TYR A 102 -5.06 2.83 -2.09
CA TYR A 102 -6.15 2.95 -3.06
C TYR A 102 -7.03 1.69 -3.13
N TYR A 103 -8.27 1.88 -3.56
CA TYR A 103 -9.17 0.77 -3.89
C TYR A 103 -8.98 0.37 -5.36
N ALA A 104 -8.76 -0.90 -5.63
CA ALA A 104 -8.69 -1.46 -6.98
C ALA A 104 -10.11 -1.77 -7.46
N GLU A 105 -10.75 -0.78 -8.08
CA GLU A 105 -12.15 -0.87 -8.53
C GLU A 105 -12.38 -1.99 -9.53
N TYR A 106 -11.50 -2.12 -10.53
CA TYR A 106 -11.69 -3.07 -11.61
C TYR A 106 -11.11 -4.46 -11.30
N GLU A 107 -11.88 -5.50 -11.63
CA GLU A 107 -11.49 -6.89 -11.45
C GLU A 107 -10.17 -7.25 -12.17
N HIS A 108 -9.97 -6.76 -13.39
CA HIS A 108 -8.74 -7.00 -14.13
C HIS A 108 -7.50 -6.49 -13.39
N ARG A 109 -7.63 -5.40 -12.61
CA ARG A 109 -6.56 -4.86 -11.77
C ARG A 109 -6.28 -5.77 -10.59
N ARG A 110 -7.32 -6.27 -9.92
CA ARG A 110 -7.20 -7.24 -8.80
C ARG A 110 -6.50 -8.52 -9.26
N ARG A 111 -6.90 -9.06 -10.41
CA ARG A 111 -6.26 -10.23 -11.02
C ARG A 111 -4.77 -10.00 -11.32
N LYS A 112 -4.41 -8.81 -11.79
CA LYS A 112 -2.99 -8.45 -12.02
C LYS A 112 -2.20 -8.39 -10.71
N LEU A 113 -2.77 -7.80 -9.67
CA LEU A 113 -2.14 -7.72 -8.34
C LEU A 113 -1.95 -9.11 -7.73
N LYS A 114 -2.95 -9.99 -7.84
CA LYS A 114 -2.82 -11.38 -7.43
C LYS A 114 -1.67 -12.10 -8.14
N LYS A 115 -1.52 -11.90 -9.45
CA LYS A 115 -0.39 -12.47 -10.21
C LYS A 115 0.97 -11.94 -9.73
N GLU A 116 1.05 -10.66 -9.38
CA GLU A 116 2.27 -10.05 -8.83
C GLU A 116 2.65 -10.68 -7.48
N HIS A 117 1.66 -10.85 -6.62
CA HIS A 117 1.78 -11.57 -5.35
C HIS A 117 2.23 -13.02 -5.53
N ASP A 118 1.48 -13.81 -6.31
CA ASP A 118 1.76 -15.24 -6.50
C ASP A 118 3.17 -15.43 -7.09
N GLY A 119 3.55 -14.58 -8.06
CA GLY A 119 4.87 -14.63 -8.68
C GLY A 119 6.03 -14.19 -7.78
N PHE A 120 5.76 -13.45 -6.69
CA PHE A 120 6.75 -13.15 -5.66
C PHE A 120 6.97 -14.36 -4.75
N TRP A 121 5.89 -14.98 -4.28
CA TRP A 121 5.94 -16.11 -3.35
C TRP A 121 6.42 -17.41 -4.00
N GLN A 122 6.10 -17.66 -5.26
CA GLN A 122 6.64 -18.81 -6.02
C GLN A 122 8.17 -18.82 -6.14
N LYS A 123 8.82 -17.66 -5.95
CA LYS A 123 10.28 -17.53 -6.02
C LYS A 123 10.97 -17.64 -4.67
N GLN A 124 10.22 -17.64 -3.57
CA GLN A 124 10.79 -17.90 -2.26
C GLN A 124 11.05 -19.40 -2.19
N GLU A 125 12.28 -19.78 -1.82
CA GLU A 125 12.61 -21.19 -1.63
C GLU A 125 11.63 -21.81 -0.62
N PRO A 126 11.18 -23.07 -0.82
CA PRO A 126 10.39 -23.75 0.20
C PRO A 126 11.21 -23.79 1.50
N PRO A 127 10.58 -23.70 2.68
CA PRO A 127 11.27 -23.81 3.95
C PRO A 127 12.13 -25.08 3.95
N THR A 128 13.44 -24.92 4.12
CA THR A 128 14.35 -26.03 4.38
C THR A 128 14.10 -26.46 5.82
N TRP A 129 13.45 -27.62 5.99
CA TRP A 129 13.27 -28.27 7.29
C TRP A 129 14.52 -29.10 7.64
#